data_AF-A0A3N5X1A5-F1
#
_entry.id   AF-A0A3N5X1A5-F1
#
_cell.length_a   1.000
_cell.length_b   1.000
_cell.length_c   1.000
_cell.angle_alpha   90.00
_cell.angle_beta   90.00
_cell.angle_gamma   90.00
#
_symmetry.space_group_name_H-M   'P 1'
#
loop_
_entity.id
_entity.type
_entity.pdbx_description
1 polymer ?
#
loop_
_entity_poly.entity_id
_entity_poly.type
_entity_poly.pdbx_seq_one_letter_code
_entity_poly.pdbx_strand_id
1 'polypeptide(L)'
;MQEIEIRVIKTAVFQEMGKYLDSEIKKCPIHTEGQVFTTTYEKPNGFCDWAWNDIRPYVLALMAGGNFSEGIFKDWMKDRETMVACCTDGIRPVIFEIKRKTE
;
A
#
# COMPACT_ATOMS: atom_id res chain seq x y z
N MET A 1 -15.32 13.15 5.18
CA MET A 1 -13.95 12.60 4.99
C MET A 1 -13.91 11.97 3.62
N GLN A 2 -12.85 12.18 2.84
CA GLN A 2 -12.75 11.55 1.52
C GLN A 2 -12.53 10.05 1.65
N GLU A 3 -13.14 9.28 0.75
CA GLU A 3 -12.96 7.84 0.65
C GLU A 3 -11.69 7.52 -0.15
N ILE A 4 -10.93 6.55 0.35
CA ILE A 4 -9.67 6.10 -0.23
C ILE A 4 -9.83 4.69 -0.75
N GLU A 5 -9.43 4.48 -2.00
CA GLU A 5 -9.29 3.19 -2.63
C GLU A 5 -7.85 2.69 -2.47
N ILE A 6 -7.69 1.45 -2.03
CA ILE A 6 -6.40 0.77 -1.89
C ILE A 6 -6.43 -0.44 -2.81
N ARG A 7 -5.59 -0.43 -3.85
CA ARG A 7 -5.50 -1.51 -4.81
C ARG A 7 -4.16 -2.22 -4.71
N VAL A 8 -4.18 -3.56 -4.67
CA VAL A 8 -2.97 -4.37 -4.70
C VAL A 8 -2.47 -4.43 -6.15
N ILE A 9 -1.37 -3.74 -6.43
CA ILE A 9 -0.76 -3.71 -7.77
C ILE A 9 0.09 -4.95 -7.99
N LYS A 10 0.93 -5.29 -7.00
CA LYS A 10 1.94 -6.33 -7.17
C LYS A 10 2.23 -7.05 -5.86
N THR A 11 2.45 -8.36 -5.98
CA THR A 11 3.03 -9.19 -4.92
C THR A 11 4.39 -9.68 -5.40
N ALA A 12 5.46 -9.27 -4.72
CA ALA A 12 6.81 -9.65 -5.06
C ALA A 12 7.38 -10.64 -4.03
N VAL A 13 8.42 -11.36 -4.45
CA VAL A 13 9.23 -12.21 -3.58
C VAL A 13 10.69 -12.03 -3.98
N PHE A 14 11.52 -11.62 -3.03
CA PHE A 14 12.95 -11.53 -3.24
C PHE A 14 13.59 -12.86 -2.85
N GLN A 15 13.82 -13.72 -3.85
CA GLN A 15 14.33 -15.08 -3.65
C GLN A 15 15.68 -15.11 -2.90
N GLU A 16 16.50 -14.09 -3.09
CA GLU A 16 17.77 -13.87 -2.37
C GLU A 16 17.62 -13.73 -0.85
N MET A 17 16.44 -13.36 -0.36
CA MET A 17 16.16 -13.23 1.07
C MET A 17 15.97 -14.60 1.74
N GLY A 18 15.96 -15.69 0.98
CA GLY A 18 15.84 -17.06 1.49
C GLY A 18 16.93 -17.44 2.46
N LYS A 19 18.08 -16.76 2.40
CA LYS A 19 19.17 -16.91 3.37
C LYS A 19 18.78 -16.52 4.80
N TYR A 20 17.68 -15.79 4.99
CA TYR A 20 17.17 -15.36 6.30
C TYR A 20 15.97 -16.20 6.78
N LEU A 21 15.54 -17.22 6.01
CA LEU A 21 14.38 -18.04 6.34
C LEU A 21 14.77 -19.51 6.43
N ASP A 22 14.29 -20.18 7.47
CA ASP A 22 14.35 -21.64 7.58
C ASP A 22 13.25 -22.35 6.76
N SER A 23 12.47 -21.58 5.98
CA SER A 23 11.29 -22.05 5.27
C SER A 23 11.25 -21.55 3.83
N GLU A 24 10.48 -22.25 2.99
CA GLU A 24 10.31 -21.90 1.58
C GLU A 24 9.69 -20.50 1.42
N ILE A 25 10.32 -19.66 0.61
CA ILE A 25 9.83 -18.30 0.39
C ILE A 25 8.63 -18.34 -0.55
N LYS A 26 7.52 -17.79 -0.06
CA LYS A 26 6.28 -17.66 -0.83
C LYS A 26 5.80 -16.22 -0.82
N LYS A 27 4.96 -15.89 -1.80
CA LYS A 27 4.24 -14.62 -1.85
C LYS A 27 3.45 -14.39 -0.56
N CYS A 28 3.05 -13.14 -0.32
CA CYS A 28 2.15 -12.80 0.76
C CYS A 28 0.90 -13.72 0.73
N PRO A 29 0.56 -14.41 1.82
CA PRO A 29 -0.60 -15.29 1.86
C PRO A 29 -1.93 -14.52 2.04
N ILE A 30 -1.87 -13.23 2.39
CA ILE A 30 -3.04 -12.40 2.72
C ILE A 30 -3.54 -11.64 1.48
N HIS A 31 -2.61 -11.10 0.69
CA HIS A 31 -2.95 -10.22 -0.43
C HIS A 31 -2.71 -10.89 -1.78
N THR A 32 -3.62 -10.61 -2.72
CA THR A 32 -3.58 -11.07 -4.11
C THR A 32 -3.61 -9.88 -5.06
N GLU A 33 -2.86 -9.96 -6.16
CA GLU A 33 -2.81 -8.91 -7.19
C GLU A 33 -4.22 -8.63 -7.75
N GLY A 34 -4.58 -7.35 -7.87
CA GLY A 34 -5.89 -6.91 -8.34
C GLY A 34 -6.95 -6.74 -7.25
N GLN A 35 -6.70 -7.15 -6.01
CA GLN A 35 -7.62 -6.87 -4.89
C GLN A 35 -7.79 -5.37 -4.69
N VAL A 36 -9.02 -4.95 -4.41
CA VAL A 36 -9.38 -3.55 -4.14
C VAL A 36 -10.06 -3.50 -2.79
N PHE A 37 -9.62 -2.56 -1.97
CA PHE A 37 -10.19 -2.25 -0.67
C PHE A 37 -10.60 -0.80 -0.66
N THR A 38 -11.62 -0.48 0.11
CA THR A 38 -12.09 0.89 0.27
C THR A 38 -12.14 1.21 1.74
N THR A 39 -11.64 2.38 2.11
CA THR A 39 -11.68 2.86 3.49
C THR A 39 -11.83 4.36 3.55
N THR A 40 -12.42 4.82 4.64
CA THR A 40 -12.20 6.17 5.10
C THR A 40 -11.06 6.12 6.11
N TYR A 41 -11.32 5.94 7.40
CA TYR A 41 -10.33 6.04 8.47
C TYR A 41 -9.82 4.69 9.02
N GLU A 42 -10.64 3.66 8.95
CA GLU A 42 -10.40 2.39 9.62
C GLU A 42 -9.68 1.38 8.73
N LYS A 43 -9.10 0.35 9.34
CA LYS A 43 -8.52 -0.75 8.55
C LYS A 43 -9.65 -1.45 7.76
N PRO A 44 -9.53 -1.63 6.43
CA PRO A 44 -10.49 -2.42 5.67
C PRO A 44 -10.60 -3.86 6.22
N ASN A 45 -11.79 -4.44 6.15
CA ASN A 45 -11.96 -5.83 6.55
C ASN A 45 -11.15 -6.76 5.63
N GLY A 46 -10.48 -7.75 6.21
CA GLY A 46 -9.58 -8.65 5.47
C GLY A 46 -8.22 -8.05 5.08
N PHE A 47 -7.90 -6.81 5.49
CA PHE A 47 -6.59 -6.21 5.27
C PHE A 47 -5.58 -6.65 6.35
N CYS A 48 -4.33 -6.90 5.95
CA CYS A 48 -3.26 -7.27 6.87
C CYS A 48 -2.94 -6.14 7.85
N ASP A 49 -2.90 -6.43 9.16
CA ASP A 49 -2.60 -5.43 10.21
C ASP A 49 -1.22 -4.78 10.04
N TRP A 50 -0.22 -5.57 9.65
CA TRP A 50 1.13 -5.07 9.41
C TRP A 50 1.15 -4.09 8.23
N ALA A 51 0.65 -4.53 7.08
CA ALA A 51 0.59 -3.69 5.88
C ALA A 51 -0.25 -2.44 6.13
N TRP A 52 -1.32 -2.53 6.94
CA TRP A 52 -2.14 -1.37 7.30
C TRP A 52 -1.35 -0.33 8.08
N ASN A 53 -0.58 -0.75 9.08
CA ASN A 53 0.25 0.16 9.85
C ASN A 53 1.23 0.94 8.98
N ASP A 54 1.79 0.28 7.96
CA ASP A 54 2.73 0.89 7.01
C ASP A 54 2.05 1.92 6.10
N ILE A 55 0.86 1.61 5.58
CA ILE A 55 0.21 2.47 4.58
C ILE A 55 -0.72 3.53 5.19
N ARG A 56 -1.16 3.35 6.44
CA ARG A 56 -2.13 4.22 7.12
C ARG A 56 -1.71 5.70 7.11
N PRO A 57 -0.44 6.09 7.31
CA PRO A 57 -0.04 7.49 7.23
C PRO A 57 -0.33 8.12 5.85
N TYR A 58 -0.13 7.38 4.75
CA TYR A 58 -0.43 7.85 3.40
C TYR A 58 -1.93 7.98 3.16
N VAL A 59 -2.71 7.00 3.64
CA VAL A 59 -4.18 7.04 3.62
C VAL A 59 -4.68 8.30 4.34
N LEU A 60 -4.22 8.54 5.57
CA LEU A 60 -4.60 9.73 6.34
C LEU A 60 -4.19 11.04 5.67
N ALA A 61 -2.99 11.11 5.11
CA ALA A 61 -2.53 12.29 4.38
C ALA A 61 -3.42 12.59 3.17
N LEU A 62 -3.76 11.58 2.36
CA LEU A 62 -4.64 11.74 1.21
C LEU A 62 -6.07 12.11 1.62
N MET A 63 -6.60 11.51 2.69
CA MET A 63 -7.92 11.84 3.24
C MET A 63 -8.02 13.28 3.75
N ALA A 64 -6.94 13.80 4.33
CA ALA A 64 -6.87 15.16 4.85
C ALA A 64 -6.69 16.23 3.73
N GLY A 65 -6.66 15.82 2.46
CA GLY A 65 -6.43 16.70 1.31
C GLY A 65 -4.96 16.96 1.01
N GLY A 66 -4.04 16.28 1.69
CA GLY A 66 -2.61 16.27 1.36
C GLY A 66 -2.35 15.62 0.01
N ASN A 67 -1.15 15.81 -0.53
CA ASN A 67 -0.73 15.18 -1.78
C ASN A 67 0.76 14.83 -1.73
N PHE A 68 1.17 13.94 -2.64
CA PHE A 68 2.54 13.46 -2.78
C PHE A 68 3.14 13.83 -4.14
N SER A 69 2.68 14.93 -4.74
CA SER A 69 3.15 15.40 -6.05
C SER A 69 3.76 16.80 -6.00
N GLU A 70 3.64 17.51 -4.87
CA GLU A 70 4.09 18.90 -4.70
C GLU A 70 5.02 19.07 -3.49
N GLY A 71 5.70 20.22 -3.42
CA GLY A 71 6.60 20.55 -2.32
C GLY A 71 7.80 19.59 -2.25
N ILE A 72 8.03 19.00 -1.08
CA ILE A 72 9.12 18.03 -0.86
C ILE A 72 8.90 16.70 -1.58
N PHE A 73 7.67 16.42 -2.00
CA PHE A 73 7.28 15.21 -2.73
C PHE A 73 7.19 15.45 -4.24
N LYS A 74 7.73 16.57 -4.71
CA LYS A 74 7.80 16.83 -6.14
C LYS A 74 8.52 15.66 -6.84
N ASP A 75 7.95 15.21 -7.95
CA ASP A 75 8.42 14.07 -8.76
C ASP A 75 8.27 12.68 -8.11
N TRP A 76 7.60 12.56 -6.95
CA TRP A 76 7.28 11.25 -6.36
C TRP A 76 6.07 10.60 -7.03
N MET A 77 4.98 11.37 -7.19
CA MET A 77 3.74 10.91 -7.81
C MET A 77 3.33 11.84 -8.95
N LYS A 78 2.71 11.26 -10.00
CA LYS A 78 2.30 11.98 -11.21
C LYS A 78 1.10 12.92 -10.99
N ASP A 79 0.30 12.63 -9.96
CA ASP A 79 -0.95 13.33 -9.67
C ASP A 79 -1.11 13.51 -8.15
N ARG A 80 -1.99 14.43 -7.79
CA ARG A 80 -2.19 14.81 -6.38
C ARG A 80 -2.91 13.71 -5.58
N GLU A 81 -3.56 12.78 -6.24
CA GLU A 81 -4.60 11.89 -5.69
C GLU A 81 -4.10 10.49 -5.39
N THR A 82 -2.95 10.15 -5.95
CA THR A 82 -2.38 8.81 -5.92
C THR A 82 -1.09 8.80 -5.10
N MET A 83 -0.92 7.74 -4.33
CA MET A 83 0.32 7.38 -3.67
C MET A 83 0.57 5.88 -3.86
N VAL A 84 1.78 5.52 -4.28
CA VAL A 84 2.20 4.11 -4.28
C VAL A 84 3.03 3.86 -3.03
N ALA A 85 2.61 2.89 -2.23
CA ALA A 85 3.31 2.46 -1.02
C ALA A 85 3.39 0.93 -0.97
N CYS A 86 4.20 0.39 -0.07
CA CYS A 86 4.35 -1.06 0.07
C CYS A 86 4.26 -1.51 1.52
N CYS A 87 3.93 -2.80 1.69
CA CYS A 87 4.21 -3.51 2.92
C CYS A 87 5.73 -3.53 3.12
N THR A 88 6.19 -3.17 4.31
CA THR A 88 7.62 -3.10 4.69
C THR A 88 8.28 -4.47 4.86
N ASP A 89 7.56 -5.56 4.55
CA ASP A 89 8.13 -6.90 4.46
C ASP A 89 9.24 -6.93 3.39
N GLY A 90 10.49 -6.95 3.83
CA GLY A 90 11.66 -6.97 2.97
C GLY A 90 11.91 -8.29 2.24
N ILE A 91 11.14 -9.34 2.52
CA ILE A 91 11.25 -10.65 1.87
C ILE A 91 10.19 -10.77 0.77
N ARG A 92 8.96 -10.37 1.08
CA ARG A 92 7.78 -10.55 0.21
C ARG A 92 6.88 -9.31 0.22
N PRO A 93 7.38 -8.16 -0.26
CA PRO A 93 6.61 -6.93 -0.22
C PRO A 93 5.38 -7.02 -1.11
N VAL A 94 4.34 -6.33 -0.67
CA VAL A 94 3.10 -6.11 -1.42
C VAL A 94 3.04 -4.63 -1.76
N ILE A 95 2.85 -4.32 -3.03
CA ILE A 95 2.77 -2.96 -3.55
C ILE A 95 1.31 -2.57 -3.69
N PHE A 96 0.95 -1.44 -3.09
CA PHE A 96 -0.39 -0.87 -3.06
C PHE A 96 -0.43 0.47 -3.79
N GLU A 97 -1.46 0.65 -4.61
CA GLU A 97 -1.91 1.95 -5.10
C GLU A 97 -2.95 2.48 -4.12
N ILE A 98 -2.70 3.66 -3.56
CA ILE A 98 -3.59 4.33 -2.62
C ILE A 98 -4.09 5.57 -3.35
N LYS A 99 -5.39 5.62 -3.63
CA LYS A 99 -5.97 6.66 -4.46
C LYS A 99 -7.19 7.26 -3.78
N ARG A 100 -7.34 8.58 -3.86
CA ARG A 100 -8.62 9.22 -3.54
C ARG A 100 -9.68 8.79 -4.54
N LYS A 101 -10.85 8.41 -4.03
CA LYS A 101 -12.01 8.17 -4.87
C LYS A 101 -12.59 9.52 -5.26
N THR A 102 -12.37 9.90 -6.51
CA THR A 102 -13.10 10.99 -7.17
C THR A 102 -14.36 10.40 -7.79
N GLU A 103 -15.51 10.96 -7.46
CA GLU A 103 -16.79 10.67 -8.12
C GLU A 103 -16.76 11.08 -9.60
#